data_AF-A0A292S5X5-F1
#
_entry.id   AF-A0A292S5X5-F1
#
_cell.length_a   1.000
_cell.length_b   1.000
_cell.length_c   1.000
_cell.angle_alpha   90.00
_cell.angle_beta   90.00
_cell.angle_gamma   90.00
#
_symmetry.space_group_name_H-M   'P 1'
#
loop_
_entity.id
_entity.type
_entity.pdbx_description
1 polymer ?
#
loop_
_entity_poly.entity_id
_entity_poly.type
_entity_poly.pdbx_seq_one_letter_code
_entity_poly.pdbx_strand_id
1 'polypeptide(L)'
;MRRFLITALLFAGCACFASEDLSKQATAFYSDNNYNKTMDLILQIDEKERSAQDWLILGNVLEDKGEKDNAIFMYQKAISVNPKYYKAYYNLANNYAQNSQF
;
A
#
# COMPACT_ATOMS: atom_id res chain seq x y z
N MET A 1 29.50 19.79 19.25
CA MET A 1 29.61 20.28 17.86
C MET A 1 30.65 19.45 17.12
N ARG A 2 30.40 19.17 15.83
CA ARG A 2 31.19 18.36 14.88
C ARG A 2 31.09 16.84 15.02
N ARG A 3 30.13 16.27 14.27
CA ARG A 3 30.31 15.11 13.37
C ARG A 3 29.07 14.92 12.48
N PHE A 4 28.59 16.03 11.91
CA PHE A 4 27.85 16.01 10.66
C PHE A 4 28.92 15.87 9.57
N LEU A 5 29.01 14.73 8.87
CA LEU A 5 29.67 14.55 7.55
C LEU A 5 29.79 13.07 7.08
N ILE A 6 29.06 12.10 7.64
CA ILE A 6 29.01 10.70 7.09
C ILE A 6 27.57 10.20 6.88
N THR A 7 26.60 11.09 6.63
CA THR A 7 25.17 10.72 6.58
C THR A 7 24.58 10.58 5.17
N ALA A 8 25.38 10.48 4.11
CA ALA A 8 24.84 10.48 2.73
C ALA A 8 24.67 9.09 2.07
N LEU A 9 25.08 7.98 2.71
CA LEU A 9 25.01 6.64 2.11
C LEU A 9 24.32 5.56 2.98
N LEU A 10 23.80 5.92 4.15
CA LEU A 10 23.13 4.98 5.08
C LEU A 10 21.62 5.18 5.22
N PHE A 11 21.04 6.26 4.67
CA PHE A 11 19.61 6.56 4.88
C PHE A 11 18.67 5.69 4.03
N ALA A 12 19.08 5.25 2.83
CA ALA A 12 18.24 4.40 2.00
C ALA A 12 18.07 2.97 2.55
N GLY A 13 19.11 2.43 3.22
CA GLY A 13 19.09 1.08 3.76
C GLY A 13 18.22 0.92 5.03
N CYS A 14 18.17 1.95 5.87
CA CYS A 14 17.37 1.92 7.10
C CYS A 14 15.87 2.12 6.83
N ALA A 15 15.53 3.01 5.89
CA ALA A 15 14.14 3.30 5.53
C ALA A 15 13.44 2.09 4.89
N CYS A 16 14.12 1.43 3.92
CA CYS A 16 13.60 0.22 3.26
C CYS A 16 13.33 -0.94 4.25
N PHE A 17 14.20 -1.13 5.24
CA PHE A 17 13.99 -2.17 6.26
C PHE A 17 12.78 -1.85 7.16
N ALA A 18 12.61 -0.58 7.52
CA ALA A 18 11.47 -0.14 8.32
C ALA A 18 10.14 -0.27 7.55
N SER A 19 10.12 0.07 6.26
CA SER A 19 8.92 -0.07 5.44
C SER A 19 8.52 -1.53 5.24
N GLU A 20 9.46 -2.45 5.01
CA GLU A 20 9.15 -3.88 4.94
C GLU A 20 8.56 -4.45 6.24
N ASP A 21 9.07 -4.02 7.39
CA ASP A 21 8.54 -4.45 8.69
C ASP A 21 7.11 -3.94 8.90
N LEU A 22 6.86 -2.66 8.60
CA LEU A 22 5.54 -2.06 8.66
C LEU A 22 4.55 -2.73 7.70
N SER A 23 4.95 -3.06 6.47
CA SER A 23 4.11 -3.80 5.50
C SER A 23 3.72 -5.18 6.02
N LYS A 24 4.64 -5.90 6.69
CA LYS A 24 4.35 -7.20 7.31
C LYS A 24 3.35 -7.07 8.45
N GLN A 25 3.53 -6.09 9.33
CA GLN A 25 2.58 -5.82 10.42
C GLN A 25 1.21 -5.42 9.88
N ALA A 26 1.17 -4.54 8.87
CA ALA A 26 -0.08 -4.11 8.23
C ALA A 26 -0.82 -5.31 7.62
N THR A 27 -0.11 -6.23 6.97
CA THR A 27 -0.71 -7.45 6.41
C THR A 27 -1.34 -8.34 7.49
N ALA A 28 -0.71 -8.45 8.66
CA ALA A 28 -1.27 -9.22 9.79
C ALA A 28 -2.56 -8.57 10.32
N PHE A 29 -2.57 -7.25 10.53
CA PHE A 29 -3.80 -6.56 10.94
C PHE A 29 -4.88 -6.57 9.87
N TYR A 30 -4.50 -6.58 8.58
CA TYR A 30 -5.43 -6.70 7.48
C TYR A 30 -6.12 -8.07 7.48
N SER A 31 -5.37 -9.16 7.70
CA SER A 31 -5.99 -10.49 7.85
C SER A 31 -6.91 -10.60 9.06
N ASP A 32 -6.67 -9.80 10.10
CA ASP A 32 -7.53 -9.70 11.28
C ASP A 32 -8.74 -8.75 11.07
N ASN A 33 -8.95 -8.24 9.85
CA ASN A 33 -9.94 -7.22 9.50
C ASN A 33 -9.83 -5.91 10.31
N ASN A 34 -8.66 -5.66 10.93
CA ASN A 34 -8.40 -4.44 11.65
C ASN A 34 -7.91 -3.35 10.69
N TYR A 35 -8.85 -2.81 9.90
CA TYR A 35 -8.57 -1.87 8.83
C TYR A 35 -8.02 -0.52 9.32
N ASN A 36 -8.43 -0.08 10.52
CA ASN A 36 -7.93 1.17 11.10
C ASN A 36 -6.42 1.08 11.36
N LYS A 37 -5.98 -0.01 12.00
CA LYS A 37 -4.56 -0.21 12.28
C LYS A 37 -3.75 -0.54 11.03
N THR A 38 -4.34 -1.27 10.10
CA THR A 38 -3.76 -1.53 8.77
C THR A 38 -3.43 -0.22 8.06
N MET A 39 -4.41 0.68 8.00
CA MET A 39 -4.27 1.99 7.34
C MET A 39 -3.21 2.84 8.03
N ASP A 40 -3.23 2.90 9.36
CA ASP A 40 -2.25 3.66 10.15
C ASP A 40 -0.81 3.21 9.86
N LEU A 41 -0.56 1.89 9.82
CA LEU A 41 0.76 1.33 9.53
C LEU A 41 1.21 1.61 8.10
N ILE A 42 0.33 1.46 7.10
CA ILE A 42 0.69 1.73 5.70
C ILE A 42 0.94 3.23 5.46
N LEU A 43 0.21 4.11 6.15
CA LEU A 43 0.39 5.55 6.05
C LEU A 43 1.72 6.04 6.65
N GLN A 44 2.30 5.29 7.59
CA GLN A 44 3.66 5.55 8.10
C GLN A 44 4.75 5.21 7.07
N ILE A 45 4.44 4.38 6.07
CA ILE A 45 5.36 4.07 4.97
C ILE A 45 5.33 5.20 3.94
N ASP A 46 6.51 5.70 3.62
CA ASP A 46 6.72 6.66 2.53
C ASP A 46 6.13 6.14 1.23
N GLU A 47 5.42 6.99 0.48
CA GLU A 47 4.70 6.60 -0.73
C GLU A 47 5.57 5.85 -1.76
N LYS A 48 6.82 6.30 -1.91
CA LYS A 48 7.82 5.74 -2.82
C LYS A 48 8.30 4.34 -2.43
N GLU A 49 8.10 3.94 -1.17
CA GLU A 49 8.57 2.67 -0.60
C GLU A 49 7.44 1.65 -0.48
N ARG A 50 6.18 2.07 -0.66
CA ARG A 50 5.03 1.16 -0.59
C ARG A 50 5.10 0.13 -1.71
N SER A 51 4.94 -1.12 -1.30
CA SER A 51 4.86 -2.25 -2.22
C SER A 51 3.51 -2.26 -2.97
N ALA A 52 3.45 -3.02 -4.06
CA ALA A 52 2.18 -3.24 -4.76
C ALA A 52 1.11 -3.89 -3.87
N GLN A 53 1.53 -4.67 -2.86
CA GLN A 53 0.62 -5.27 -1.89
C GLN A 53 0.04 -4.22 -0.92
N ASP A 54 0.83 -3.23 -0.49
CA ASP A 54 0.35 -2.17 0.38
C ASP A 54 -0.72 -1.33 -0.33
N TRP A 55 -0.47 -0.97 -1.60
CA TRP A 55 -1.46 -0.29 -2.43
C TRP A 55 -2.73 -1.12 -2.66
N LEU A 56 -2.59 -2.43 -2.87
CA LEU A 56 -3.74 -3.33 -2.97
C LEU A 56 -4.56 -3.33 -1.67
N ILE A 57 -3.91 -3.43 -0.51
CA ILE A 57 -4.57 -3.43 0.79
C ILE A 57 -5.32 -2.11 1.02
N LEU A 58 -4.69 -0.97 0.69
CA LEU A 58 -5.37 0.34 0.74
C LEU A 58 -6.61 0.37 -0.13
N GLY A 59 -6.51 -0.15 -1.36
CA GLY A 59 -7.65 -0.25 -2.27
C GLY A 59 -8.79 -1.09 -1.70
N ASN A 60 -8.48 -2.26 -1.15
CA ASN A 60 -9.50 -3.14 -0.56
C ASN A 60 -10.20 -2.47 0.63
N VAL A 61 -9.43 -1.82 1.51
CA VAL A 61 -10.00 -1.10 2.67
C VAL A 61 -10.90 0.05 2.23
N LEU A 62 -10.57 0.74 1.14
CA LEU A 62 -11.40 1.82 0.57
C LEU A 62 -12.66 1.27 -0.12
N GLU A 63 -12.53 0.13 -0.81
CA GLU A 63 -13.65 -0.57 -1.43
C GLU A 63 -14.67 -1.02 -0.37
N ASP A 64 -14.20 -1.58 0.75
CA ASP A 64 -15.05 -1.98 1.88
C ASP A 64 -15.75 -0.78 2.55
N LYS A 65 -15.18 0.42 2.43
CA LYS A 65 -15.81 1.68 2.88
C LYS A 65 -16.76 2.29 1.86
N GLY A 66 -16.89 1.70 0.67
CA GLY A 66 -17.71 2.21 -0.43
C GLY A 66 -17.05 3.32 -1.25
N GLU A 67 -15.78 3.65 -0.98
CA GLU A 67 -15.02 4.67 -1.71
C GLU A 67 -14.40 4.11 -2.99
N LYS A 68 -15.26 3.68 -3.92
CA LYS A 68 -14.85 2.92 -5.11
C LYS A 68 -13.83 3.63 -6.01
N ASP A 69 -13.99 4.93 -6.26
CA ASP A 69 -13.06 5.69 -7.10
C ASP A 69 -11.66 5.75 -6.49
N ASN A 70 -11.59 5.93 -5.16
CA ASN A 70 -10.33 5.91 -4.43
C ASN A 70 -9.70 4.50 -4.44
N ALA A 71 -10.52 3.45 -4.33
CA ALA A 71 -10.04 2.06 -4.44
C ALA A 71 -9.42 1.78 -5.82
N ILE A 72 -10.10 2.17 -6.90
CA ILE A 72 -9.59 2.08 -8.28
C ILE A 72 -8.23 2.75 -8.39
N PHE A 73 -8.10 3.98 -7.87
CA PHE A 73 -6.84 4.72 -7.91
C PHE A 73 -5.71 3.99 -7.18
N MET A 74 -5.99 3.37 -6.02
CA MET A 74 -4.98 2.57 -5.30
C MET A 74 -4.61 1.29 -6.05
N TYR A 75 -5.56 0.61 -6.70
CA TYR A 75 -5.25 -0.55 -7.55
C TYR A 75 -4.36 -0.17 -8.73
N GLN A 76 -4.58 1.00 -9.34
CA GLN A 76 -3.71 1.52 -10.39
C GLN A 76 -2.29 1.80 -9.89
N LYS A 77 -2.12 2.30 -8.65
CA LYS A 77 -0.80 2.42 -8.02
C LYS A 77 -0.13 1.07 -7.77
N ALA A 78 -0.88 0.07 -7.34
CA ALA A 78 -0.33 -1.29 -7.20
C ALA A 78 0.22 -1.81 -8.53
N ILE A 79 -0.50 -1.55 -9.63
CA ILE A 79 -0.09 -1.91 -10.99
C ILE A 79 1.14 -1.12 -11.44
N SER A 80 1.23 0.17 -11.12
CA SER A 80 2.41 0.98 -11.51
C SER A 80 3.68 0.54 -10.78
N VAL A 81 3.57 0.15 -9.51
CA VAL A 81 4.69 -0.38 -8.72
C VAL A 81 5.10 -1.77 -9.20
N ASN A 82 4.13 -2.66 -9.47
CA ASN A 82 4.40 -3.99 -10.00
C ASN A 82 3.39 -4.36 -11.10
N PRO A 83 3.75 -4.17 -12.38
CA PRO A 83 2.88 -4.50 -13.52
C PRO A 83 2.52 -5.98 -13.66
N LYS A 84 3.16 -6.88 -12.89
CA LYS A 84 2.83 -8.31 -12.87
C LYS A 84 1.96 -8.71 -11.67
N TYR A 85 1.53 -7.75 -10.84
CA TYR A 85 0.76 -8.02 -9.63
C TYR A 85 -0.71 -8.29 -9.96
N TYR A 86 -0.99 -9.53 -10.36
CA TYR A 86 -2.29 -9.97 -10.88
C TYR A 86 -3.49 -9.64 -9.96
N LYS A 87 -3.29 -9.61 -8.64
CA LYS A 87 -4.34 -9.28 -7.67
C LYS A 87 -4.90 -7.87 -7.87
N ALA A 88 -4.06 -6.91 -8.23
CA ALA A 88 -4.50 -5.53 -8.48
C ALA A 88 -5.38 -5.43 -9.74
N TYR A 89 -5.02 -6.14 -10.81
CA TYR A 89 -5.86 -6.23 -12.00
C TYR A 89 -7.18 -6.93 -11.72
N TYR A 90 -7.17 -8.00 -10.92
CA TYR A 90 -8.37 -8.72 -10.53
C TYR A 90 -9.35 -7.82 -9.76
N ASN A 91 -8.87 -7.10 -8.74
CA ASN A 91 -9.73 -6.20 -7.95
C ASN A 91 -10.22 -5.01 -8.77
N LEU A 92 -9.36 -4.44 -9.63
CA LEU A 92 -9.75 -3.37 -10.55
C LEU A 92 -10.86 -3.83 -11.52
N ALA A 93 -10.72 -5.02 -12.10
CA ALA A 93 -11.72 -5.59 -12.98
C ALA A 93 -13.06 -5.85 -12.28
N ASN A 94 -13.02 -6.38 -11.04
CA ASN A 94 -14.22 -6.58 -10.22
C ASN A 94 -14.92 -5.25 -9.95
N ASN A 95 -14.17 -4.20 -9.62
CA ASN A 95 -14.75 -2.90 -9.33
C ASN A 95 -15.45 -2.30 -10.57
N TYR A 96 -14.82 -2.38 -11.75
CA TYR A 96 -15.44 -1.94 -13.01
C TYR A 96 -16.67 -2.77 -13.41
N ALA A 97 -16.63 -4.09 -13.18
CA ALA A 97 -17.77 -4.96 -13.45
C ALA A 97 -18.98 -4.59 -12.58
N GLN A 98 -18.75 -4.29 -11.29
CA GLN A 98 -19.81 -3.84 -10.37
C GLN A 98 -20.38 -2.47 -10.76
N ASN A 99 -19.55 -1.55 -11.26
CA ASN A 99 -20.01 -0.21 -11.65
C ASN A 99 -20.79 -0.19 -12.98
N SER A 100 -20.66 -1.23 -13.80
CA SER A 100 -21.42 -1.40 -15.05
C SER A 100 -22.80 -2.03 -14.85
N GLN A 101 -23.16 -2.42 -13.62
CA GLN A 101 -24.41 -3.12 -13.28
C GLN A 101 -25.53 -2.20 -12.76
N PHE A 102 -25.44 -0.88 -12.94
CA PHE A 102 -26.48 0.08 -12.57
C PHE A 102 -26.85 0.99 -13.74
#